data_AF-A0A139L3M4-F1
#
_entry.id   AF-A0A139L3M4-F1
#
_cell.length_a   1.000
_cell.length_b   1.000
_cell.length_c   1.000
_cell.angle_alpha   90.00
_cell.angle_beta   90.00
_cell.angle_gamma   90.00
#
_symmetry.space_group_name_H-M   'P 1'
#
loop_
_entity.id
_entity.type
_entity.pdbx_description
1 polymer ?
#
loop_
_entity_poly.entity_id
_entity_poly.type
_entity_poly.pdbx_seq_one_letter_code
_entity_poly.pdbx_strand_id
1 'polypeptide(L)'
;MKIRNLLLAGLVPVLAWSCSDDKLQGGENTPPSTASQNYMEVSIKMPITTRTASPSTETEDGQDYENSVKEVLVVVVNVKDKEQEGDIYYVKEEGEICFVKSVGITSSQDKTTEGVHGNDKSYTARINNVTLDTNSDKYYAVYAFVNPTPEIYNYYNGKLTQTGWKDQSEMATAETVTEFITKYADKAKGRFFMTDTNVGTGNYSGPDRKQVVHFVAEEGNYKLAATAKVERAVARFDYKAANDENEYEIKDRNTNATQLTVTLEGYKLMNVSKSFYHLKRVAAKEGDSTDPDETKITYGGAETVNNYVVDCDWNSTNGKKTWLSKITEDGKELSEALAIRKGLFFTPLANSEIDKEENNEPYLPLDFQESENTANPTYYIMGYCTENTVPSVASQQNGLSTAVVFKAKVSGDFINEATTAALYEYNGSFYNDWGSFKEAWNISGNTSIADSEPTTDEELNTLRETLNGKAKRIPIQKVDGNKYGNVYYIYWNRHNDNGQNTNMGIMEFAVVRNNIYKLSISKISELGHPNDPTNPTDPQEPDPDPVSPPEPDEQNKAYMEVDVQILDWTVRVNDIEF
;
A
#
# COMPACT_ATOMS: atom_id res chain seq x y z
N MET A 1 73.48 -16.96 40.94
CA MET A 1 73.04 -15.60 41.36
C MET A 1 71.65 -15.79 41.97
N LYS A 2 71.46 -15.73 43.29
CA LYS A 2 71.19 -14.49 44.06
C LYS A 2 70.14 -13.66 43.28
N ILE A 3 68.92 -13.39 43.73
CA ILE A 3 68.42 -12.93 45.05
C ILE A 3 66.89 -12.78 44.85
N ARG A 4 66.05 -13.37 45.73
CA ARG A 4 65.17 -12.70 46.73
C ARG A 4 64.04 -11.82 46.13
N ASN A 5 62.83 -11.71 46.68
CA ASN A 5 62.12 -12.30 47.82
C ASN A 5 60.66 -11.76 47.69
N LEU A 6 59.60 -12.58 47.84
CA LEU A 6 58.83 -12.81 49.09
C LEU A 6 58.16 -11.50 49.61
N LEU A 7 56.85 -11.42 49.88
CA LEU A 7 56.05 -12.32 50.75
C LEU A 7 54.52 -12.04 50.65
N LEU A 8 53.75 -13.15 50.66
CA LEU A 8 52.55 -13.48 51.48
C LEU A 8 51.29 -12.59 51.39
N ALA A 9 50.05 -13.10 51.48
CA ALA A 9 49.50 -14.41 51.87
C ALA A 9 48.12 -14.58 51.19
N GLY A 10 47.72 -15.77 50.72
CA GLY A 10 46.82 -16.71 51.44
C GLY A 10 45.35 -16.35 51.18
N LEU A 11 44.44 -17.17 50.65
CA LEU A 11 44.20 -18.61 50.74
C LEU A 11 43.34 -19.07 49.53
N VAL A 12 43.61 -20.27 49.03
CA VAL A 12 42.81 -21.15 48.13
C VAL A 12 42.06 -22.14 49.07
N PRO A 13 40.87 -22.78 48.82
CA PRO A 13 40.49 -23.60 47.63
C PRO A 13 39.01 -23.55 47.15
N VAL A 14 38.70 -23.75 45.86
CA VAL A 14 38.52 -24.99 45.03
C VAL A 14 37.13 -25.66 45.15
N LEU A 15 36.36 -25.49 44.05
CA LEU A 15 35.43 -26.38 43.31
C LEU A 15 34.23 -27.09 44.00
N ALA A 16 33.06 -26.89 43.39
CA ALA A 16 32.22 -27.89 42.69
C ALA A 16 30.71 -27.78 43.00
N TRP A 17 29.90 -27.92 41.93
CA TRP A 17 28.43 -27.95 41.84
C TRP A 17 27.72 -28.95 42.78
N SER A 18 26.49 -28.60 43.22
CA SER A 18 25.28 -29.44 43.16
C SER A 18 24.05 -28.69 43.71
N CYS A 19 22.89 -28.89 43.08
CA CYS A 19 21.57 -28.45 43.53
C CYS A 19 21.16 -29.10 44.86
N SER A 20 20.35 -28.41 45.67
CA SER A 20 19.22 -29.04 46.40
C SER A 20 18.19 -28.00 46.87
N ASP A 21 16.91 -28.37 46.73
CA ASP A 21 15.76 -27.75 47.36
C ASP A 21 15.67 -28.02 48.88
N ASP A 22 14.80 -27.22 49.51
CA ASP A 22 13.97 -27.45 50.71
C ASP A 22 14.34 -26.86 52.11
N LYS A 23 13.63 -25.75 52.40
CA LYS A 23 12.85 -25.36 53.61
C LYS A 23 13.47 -24.83 54.93
N LEU A 24 13.08 -23.56 55.18
CA LEU A 24 12.49 -22.95 56.39
C LEU A 24 13.34 -22.80 57.68
N GLN A 25 13.76 -21.57 58.00
CA GLN A 25 13.08 -20.68 58.96
C GLN A 25 13.88 -19.38 59.25
N GLY A 26 13.17 -18.25 59.18
CA GLY A 26 13.29 -17.15 60.15
C GLY A 26 14.34 -16.07 59.91
N GLY A 27 13.93 -14.96 59.28
CA GLY A 27 14.73 -13.72 59.25
C GLY A 27 14.00 -12.56 58.58
N GLU A 28 13.26 -11.82 59.39
CA GLU A 28 12.72 -10.45 59.18
C GLU A 28 11.79 -10.18 57.99
N ASN A 29 10.51 -10.07 58.34
CA ASN A 29 9.46 -9.39 57.59
C ASN A 29 9.91 -7.98 57.20
N THR A 30 10.44 -7.83 55.98
CA THR A 30 10.21 -6.60 55.24
C THR A 30 8.72 -6.56 54.92
N PRO A 31 7.98 -5.48 55.22
CA PRO A 31 6.61 -5.36 54.73
C PRO A 31 6.66 -5.52 53.21
N PRO A 32 5.79 -6.32 52.58
CA PRO A 32 5.65 -6.21 51.14
C PRO A 32 5.28 -4.76 50.87
N SER A 33 5.96 -4.09 49.93
CA SER A 33 5.46 -2.82 49.44
C SER A 33 4.08 -3.12 48.85
N THR A 34 3.04 -2.87 49.63
CA THR A 34 1.64 -3.04 49.27
C THR A 34 1.28 -1.98 48.24
N ALA A 35 1.58 -2.30 46.98
CA ALA A 35 0.64 -2.22 45.90
C ALA A 35 0.85 -3.50 45.09
N SER A 36 -0.14 -4.40 45.09
CA SER A 36 -0.24 -5.38 44.01
C SER A 36 -0.31 -4.56 42.72
N GLN A 37 0.79 -4.48 41.97
CA GLN A 37 0.79 -3.76 40.71
C GLN A 37 0.19 -4.71 39.68
N ASN A 38 -1.09 -4.56 39.40
CA ASN A 38 -1.70 -5.17 38.24
C ASN A 38 -0.95 -4.65 37.01
N TYR A 39 -0.53 -5.54 36.13
CA TYR A 39 0.26 -5.16 34.97
C TYR A 39 -0.18 -5.95 33.74
N MET A 40 0.16 -5.41 32.58
CA MET A 40 -0.11 -6.02 31.29
C MET A 40 1.17 -6.22 30.51
N GLU A 41 1.28 -7.35 29.83
CA GLU A 41 2.31 -7.62 28.83
C GLU A 41 1.64 -7.97 27.51
N VAL A 42 1.87 -7.13 26.49
CA VAL A 42 1.39 -7.37 25.13
C VAL A 42 2.56 -7.72 24.23
N SER A 43 2.63 -8.97 23.78
CA SER A 43 3.60 -9.40 22.79
C SER A 43 3.18 -8.89 21.41
N ILE A 44 4.04 -8.10 20.78
CA ILE A 44 3.81 -7.58 19.42
C ILE A 44 4.46 -8.53 18.42
N LYS A 45 3.64 -9.15 17.59
CA LYS A 45 4.07 -10.04 16.51
C LYS A 45 4.04 -9.27 15.20
N MET A 46 5.23 -8.87 14.79
CA MET A 46 5.50 -8.28 13.48
C MET A 46 5.16 -9.28 12.38
N PRO A 47 4.93 -8.81 11.14
CA PRO A 47 4.67 -9.71 10.04
C PRO A 47 5.92 -10.51 9.68
N ILE A 48 6.06 -11.76 10.14
CA ILE A 48 7.19 -12.66 9.87
C ILE A 48 6.76 -13.83 8.97
N THR A 49 7.70 -14.49 8.28
CA THR A 49 7.41 -15.68 7.45
C THR A 49 7.33 -16.97 8.27
N THR A 50 6.22 -17.68 8.11
CA THR A 50 6.16 -19.16 8.06
C THR A 50 5.14 -19.51 6.97
N ARG A 51 5.23 -20.58 6.20
CA ARG A 51 4.54 -20.68 4.87
C ARG A 51 2.98 -20.63 4.94
N THR A 52 2.27 -20.38 3.83
CA THR A 52 0.81 -20.62 3.61
C THR A 52 -0.26 -19.78 4.36
N ALA A 53 -0.80 -18.75 3.67
CA ALA A 53 -2.24 -18.35 3.65
C ALA A 53 -2.52 -17.09 2.77
N SER A 54 -1.51 -16.42 2.22
CA SER A 54 -1.66 -15.25 1.33
C SER A 54 -1.95 -15.66 -0.12
N PRO A 55 -2.65 -14.82 -0.93
CA PRO A 55 -2.65 -14.97 -2.39
C PRO A 55 -1.23 -14.94 -2.98
N SER A 56 -0.28 -14.29 -2.30
CA SER A 56 1.14 -14.40 -2.63
C SER A 56 1.79 -15.64 -1.99
N THR A 57 2.58 -16.36 -2.78
CA THR A 57 3.45 -17.43 -2.29
C THR A 57 4.85 -16.97 -1.92
N GLU A 58 5.16 -15.69 -2.13
CA GLU A 58 6.49 -15.09 -2.01
C GLU A 58 6.48 -13.92 -1.02
N THR A 59 7.62 -13.64 -0.38
CA THR A 59 7.72 -12.67 0.71
C THR A 59 9.00 -11.85 0.57
N GLU A 60 8.96 -10.60 1.01
CA GLU A 60 10.17 -9.77 1.11
C GLU A 60 10.24 -9.04 2.45
N ASP A 61 11.42 -9.10 3.06
CA ASP A 61 11.70 -8.38 4.29
C ASP A 61 11.78 -6.88 4.02
N GLY A 62 11.03 -6.11 4.80
CA GLY A 62 11.12 -4.66 4.81
C GLY A 62 12.48 -4.16 5.30
N GLN A 63 12.77 -2.91 4.94
CA GLN A 63 13.92 -2.15 5.43
C GLN A 63 13.82 -1.91 6.94
N ASP A 64 14.96 -1.68 7.61
CA ASP A 64 15.01 -1.50 9.07
C ASP A 64 14.11 -0.36 9.58
N TYR A 65 13.99 0.73 8.81
CA TYR A 65 13.10 1.84 9.15
C TYR A 65 11.61 1.50 8.96
N GLU A 66 11.28 0.61 8.02
CA GLU A 66 9.92 0.11 7.79
C GLU A 66 9.46 -0.83 8.92
N ASN A 67 10.40 -1.47 9.61
CA ASN A 67 10.16 -2.46 10.68
C ASN A 67 10.20 -1.85 12.09
N SER A 68 10.67 -0.62 12.22
CA SER A 68 10.97 0.02 13.51
C SER A 68 9.73 0.23 14.38
N VAL A 69 9.78 -0.21 15.64
CA VAL A 69 8.79 0.12 16.68
C VAL A 69 9.31 1.23 17.58
N LYS A 70 8.62 2.38 17.60
CA LYS A 70 8.93 3.52 18.46
C LYS A 70 7.94 3.68 19.61
N GLU A 71 6.70 3.27 19.38
CA GLU A 71 5.58 3.46 20.29
C GLU A 71 4.50 2.40 20.04
N VAL A 72 3.83 1.97 21.12
CA VAL A 72 2.70 1.04 21.05
C VAL A 72 1.54 1.60 21.85
N LEU A 73 0.42 1.81 21.17
CA LEU A 73 -0.87 2.08 21.77
C LEU A 73 -1.62 0.78 22.00
N VAL A 74 -2.01 0.53 23.24
CA VAL A 74 -2.82 -0.61 23.65
C VAL A 74 -4.24 -0.14 23.92
N VAL A 75 -5.21 -0.78 23.27
CA VAL A 75 -6.65 -0.56 23.46
C VAL A 75 -7.26 -1.85 23.97
N VAL A 76 -7.92 -1.80 25.12
CA VAL A 76 -8.54 -2.95 25.77
C VAL A 76 -10.04 -2.77 25.78
N VAL A 77 -10.75 -3.83 25.40
CA VAL A 77 -12.21 -3.86 25.37
C VAL A 77 -12.73 -4.96 26.29
N ASN A 78 -13.89 -4.71 26.89
CA ASN A 78 -14.62 -5.74 27.62
C ASN A 78 -15.14 -6.81 26.65
N VAL A 79 -15.18 -8.07 27.08
CA VAL A 79 -15.79 -9.16 26.32
C VAL A 79 -17.15 -9.49 26.93
N LYS A 80 -18.22 -9.40 26.13
CA LYS A 80 -19.59 -9.72 26.57
C LYS A 80 -19.92 -11.19 26.39
N ASP A 81 -19.53 -11.74 25.24
CA ASP A 81 -19.72 -13.14 24.91
C ASP A 81 -18.44 -13.72 24.31
N LYS A 82 -18.16 -14.97 24.65
CA LYS A 82 -16.98 -15.70 24.21
C LYS A 82 -17.35 -17.12 23.83
N GLU A 83 -16.61 -17.67 22.91
CA GLU A 83 -16.72 -19.07 22.52
C GLU A 83 -15.40 -19.79 22.80
N GLN A 84 -15.49 -21.07 23.12
CA GLN A 84 -14.33 -21.90 23.45
C GLN A 84 -14.04 -22.85 22.29
N GLU A 85 -12.77 -22.91 21.87
CA GLU A 85 -12.28 -23.93 20.95
C GLU A 85 -10.99 -24.52 21.53
N GLY A 86 -11.06 -25.80 21.92
CA GLY A 86 -10.02 -26.43 22.73
C GLY A 86 -9.82 -25.70 24.05
N ASP A 87 -8.57 -25.30 24.34
CA ASP A 87 -8.20 -24.59 25.57
C ASP A 87 -8.19 -23.06 25.40
N ILE A 88 -8.57 -22.56 24.22
CA ILE A 88 -8.53 -21.13 23.89
C ILE A 88 -9.95 -20.57 23.80
N TYR A 89 -10.13 -19.36 24.33
CA TYR A 89 -11.36 -18.59 24.17
C TYR A 89 -11.19 -17.53 23.09
N TYR A 90 -12.23 -17.36 22.28
CA TYR A 90 -12.33 -16.36 21.22
C TYR A 90 -13.50 -15.43 21.47
N VAL A 91 -13.34 -14.19 21.01
CA VAL A 91 -14.35 -13.15 21.15
C VAL A 91 -15.51 -13.47 20.23
N LYS A 92 -16.72 -13.55 20.81
CA LYS A 92 -17.97 -13.67 20.04
C LYS A 92 -18.74 -12.35 20.02
N GLU A 93 -18.72 -11.62 21.14
CA GLU A 93 -19.29 -10.27 21.21
C GLU A 93 -18.42 -9.36 22.09
N GLU A 94 -18.07 -8.18 21.56
CA GLU A 94 -17.33 -7.15 22.27
C GLU A 94 -18.24 -6.16 22.99
N GLY A 95 -17.75 -5.65 24.10
CA GLY A 95 -18.29 -4.52 24.82
C GLY A 95 -17.57 -3.22 24.47
N GLU A 96 -17.54 -2.32 25.44
CA GLU A 96 -16.94 -1.00 25.29
C GLU A 96 -15.42 -1.05 25.54
N ILE A 97 -14.71 -0.04 25.01
CA ILE A 97 -13.34 0.24 25.42
C ILE A 97 -13.31 0.54 26.91
N CYS A 98 -12.48 -0.18 27.66
CA CYS A 98 -12.34 -0.03 29.11
C CYS A 98 -10.95 0.45 29.55
N PHE A 99 -9.95 0.39 28.67
CA PHE A 99 -8.62 0.91 28.96
C PHE A 99 -7.88 1.28 27.67
N VAL A 100 -7.14 2.39 27.72
CA VAL A 100 -6.29 2.87 26.62
C VAL A 100 -5.00 3.41 27.21
N LYS A 101 -3.87 3.01 26.66
CA LYS A 101 -2.55 3.50 27.09
C LYS A 101 -1.55 3.41 25.93
N SER A 102 -0.76 4.46 25.75
CA SER A 102 0.42 4.42 24.89
C SER A 102 1.70 4.29 25.73
N VAL A 103 2.65 3.50 25.24
CA VAL A 103 3.99 3.37 25.80
C VAL A 103 5.05 3.47 24.70
N GLY A 104 6.10 4.26 24.96
CA GLY A 104 7.25 4.40 24.06
C GLY A 104 8.31 3.33 24.28
N ILE A 105 9.27 3.24 23.37
CA ILE A 105 10.47 2.42 23.56
C ILE A 105 11.24 2.84 24.81
N THR A 106 11.70 1.86 25.59
CA THR A 106 12.51 2.10 26.80
C THR A 106 13.92 1.56 26.63
N SER A 107 14.92 2.26 27.17
CA SER A 107 16.31 1.80 27.23
C SER A 107 16.59 0.97 28.49
N SER A 108 15.61 0.82 29.38
CA SER A 108 15.75 0.02 30.59
C SER A 108 15.97 -1.45 30.21
N GLN A 109 17.03 -2.06 30.76
CA GLN A 109 17.23 -3.51 30.65
C GLN A 109 16.31 -4.29 31.58
N ASP A 110 15.72 -3.61 32.58
CA ASP A 110 14.75 -4.21 33.48
C ASP A 110 13.39 -4.31 32.80
N LYS A 111 13.07 -5.53 32.35
CA LYS A 111 11.81 -5.90 31.68
C LYS A 111 10.57 -5.63 32.54
N THR A 112 10.71 -5.30 33.82
CA THR A 112 9.58 -4.93 34.70
C THR A 112 9.21 -3.44 34.61
N THR A 113 10.03 -2.63 33.95
CA THR A 113 9.79 -1.19 33.72
C THR A 113 8.63 -0.99 32.74
N GLU A 114 7.80 0.03 32.92
CA GLU A 114 6.80 0.41 31.90
C GLU A 114 7.51 0.88 30.62
N GLY A 115 7.05 0.39 29.46
CA GLY A 115 7.65 0.70 28.17
C GLY A 115 7.57 -0.45 27.18
N VAL A 116 7.98 -0.18 25.95
CA VAL A 116 8.19 -1.22 24.94
C VAL A 116 9.60 -1.77 25.09
N HIS A 117 9.67 -3.04 25.45
CA HIS A 117 10.90 -3.81 25.57
C HIS A 117 11.09 -4.68 24.34
N GLY A 118 12.31 -4.78 23.84
CA GLY A 118 12.59 -5.59 22.67
C GLY A 118 13.66 -4.97 21.79
N ASN A 119 13.95 -5.68 20.72
CA ASN A 119 14.72 -5.16 19.59
C ASN A 119 13.94 -5.48 18.32
N ASP A 120 14.50 -5.15 17.17
CA ASP A 120 13.92 -5.25 15.81
C ASP A 120 13.39 -6.65 15.42
N LYS A 121 13.42 -7.63 16.33
CA LYS A 121 12.97 -9.01 16.16
C LYS A 121 11.75 -9.39 17.01
N SER A 122 11.56 -8.78 18.18
CA SER A 122 10.48 -9.14 19.11
C SER A 122 10.26 -8.02 20.11
N TYR A 123 9.04 -7.50 20.16
CA TYR A 123 8.66 -6.44 21.07
C TYR A 123 7.60 -6.92 22.08
N THR A 124 7.66 -6.37 23.28
CA THR A 124 6.69 -6.55 24.35
C THR A 124 6.40 -5.19 24.98
N ALA A 125 5.16 -4.74 24.86
CA ALA A 125 4.69 -3.55 25.55
C ALA A 125 4.32 -3.93 26.98
N ARG A 126 5.02 -3.37 27.96
CA ARG A 126 4.71 -3.52 29.38
C ARG A 126 4.04 -2.27 29.92
N ILE A 127 2.90 -2.45 30.56
CA ILE A 127 2.11 -1.38 31.19
C ILE A 127 1.91 -1.73 32.66
N ASN A 128 2.31 -0.84 33.56
CA ASN A 128 2.20 -1.04 35.00
C ASN A 128 0.98 -0.30 35.56
N ASN A 129 0.51 -0.69 36.75
CA ASN A 129 -0.61 -0.06 37.45
C ASN A 129 -1.93 -0.05 36.64
N VAL A 130 -2.25 -1.17 35.98
CA VAL A 130 -3.48 -1.33 35.19
C VAL A 130 -4.71 -1.37 36.10
N THR A 131 -5.68 -0.50 35.85
CA THR A 131 -6.87 -0.31 36.70
C THR A 131 -8.08 -1.14 36.27
N LEU A 132 -7.86 -2.30 35.64
CA LEU A 132 -8.91 -3.21 35.19
C LEU A 132 -9.33 -4.18 36.29
N ASP A 133 -10.52 -4.77 36.15
CA ASP A 133 -11.02 -5.80 37.06
C ASP A 133 -10.19 -7.09 36.90
N THR A 134 -9.67 -7.59 38.02
CA THR A 134 -8.76 -8.74 38.07
C THR A 134 -9.47 -10.04 38.41
N ASN A 135 -10.80 -10.02 38.59
CA ASN A 135 -11.58 -11.22 38.81
C ASN A 135 -11.44 -12.20 37.63
N SER A 136 -11.24 -13.49 37.92
CA SER A 136 -10.98 -14.53 36.91
C SER A 136 -12.15 -14.80 35.96
N ASP A 137 -13.35 -14.31 36.28
CA ASP A 137 -14.53 -14.37 35.42
C ASP A 137 -14.67 -13.15 34.49
N LYS A 138 -13.74 -12.19 34.58
CA LYS A 138 -13.65 -11.03 33.69
C LYS A 138 -12.68 -11.28 32.55
N TYR A 139 -13.16 -10.95 31.36
CA TYR A 139 -12.52 -11.27 30.11
C TYR A 139 -12.40 -10.01 29.25
N TYR A 140 -11.28 -9.93 28.55
CA TYR A 140 -10.87 -8.79 27.76
C TYR A 140 -10.39 -9.23 26.38
N ALA A 141 -10.42 -8.31 25.43
CA ALA A 141 -9.66 -8.39 24.19
C ALA A 141 -8.73 -7.18 24.09
N VAL A 142 -7.53 -7.42 23.57
CA VAL A 142 -6.44 -6.43 23.56
C VAL A 142 -6.00 -6.19 22.14
N TYR A 143 -6.11 -4.95 21.67
CA TYR A 143 -5.65 -4.49 20.37
C TYR A 143 -4.40 -3.65 20.54
N ALA A 144 -3.45 -3.80 19.61
CA ALA A 144 -2.25 -2.98 19.59
C ALA A 144 -2.11 -2.21 18.27
N PHE A 145 -1.72 -0.94 18.38
CA PHE A 145 -1.38 -0.09 17.27
C PHE A 145 0.06 0.38 17.44
N VAL A 146 0.91 0.11 16.46
CA VAL A 146 2.33 0.45 16.46
C VAL A 146 2.53 1.77 15.75
N ASN A 147 3.38 2.62 16.32
CA ASN A 147 3.68 3.97 15.83
C ASN A 147 2.41 4.79 15.51
N PRO A 148 1.40 4.85 16.40
CA PRO A 148 0.21 5.65 16.17
C PRO A 148 0.59 7.12 15.99
N THR A 149 -0.24 7.86 15.25
CA THR A 149 -0.20 9.31 15.27
C THR A 149 -0.86 9.84 16.56
N PRO A 150 -0.58 11.08 16.97
CA PRO A 150 -1.28 11.72 18.09
C PRO A 150 -2.80 11.74 17.91
N GLU A 151 -3.29 11.90 16.69
CA GLU A 151 -4.72 11.89 16.35
C GLU A 151 -5.36 10.53 16.68
N ILE A 152 -4.70 9.43 16.29
CA ILE A 152 -5.14 8.06 16.59
C ILE A 152 -5.20 7.83 18.10
N TYR A 153 -4.15 8.25 18.85
CA TYR A 153 -4.16 8.15 20.30
C TYR A 153 -5.32 8.93 20.93
N ASN A 154 -5.51 10.18 20.52
CA ASN A 154 -6.55 11.05 21.05
C ASN A 154 -7.95 10.49 20.78
N TYR A 155 -8.17 9.89 19.60
CA TYR A 155 -9.42 9.22 19.27
C TYR A 155 -9.73 8.12 20.29
N TYR A 156 -8.84 7.14 20.45
CA TYR A 156 -9.11 5.99 21.32
C TYR A 156 -9.24 6.40 22.79
N ASN A 157 -8.37 7.30 23.26
CA ASN A 157 -8.44 7.83 24.61
C ASN A 157 -9.75 8.59 24.89
N GLY A 158 -10.29 9.28 23.88
CA GLY A 158 -11.61 9.95 23.94
C GLY A 158 -12.82 9.02 23.81
N LYS A 159 -12.61 7.74 23.48
CA LYS A 159 -13.66 6.72 23.23
C LYS A 159 -13.80 5.69 24.35
N LEU A 160 -13.23 5.94 25.53
CA LEU A 160 -13.53 5.16 26.72
C LEU A 160 -15.05 5.05 26.90
N THR A 161 -15.53 3.86 27.26
CA THR A 161 -16.95 3.51 27.43
C THR A 161 -17.83 3.68 26.18
N GLN A 162 -17.26 3.60 24.98
CA GLN A 162 -18.03 3.63 23.72
C GLN A 162 -17.89 2.32 22.92
N THR A 163 -18.94 1.99 22.16
CA THR A 163 -18.96 0.92 21.14
C THR A 163 -18.76 1.51 19.74
N GLY A 164 -18.61 0.67 18.70
CA GLY A 164 -18.47 1.13 17.31
C GLY A 164 -17.11 1.77 16.96
N TRP A 165 -16.11 1.60 17.82
CA TRP A 165 -14.77 2.18 17.63
C TRP A 165 -13.98 1.53 16.48
N LYS A 166 -14.37 0.32 16.04
CA LYS A 166 -13.67 -0.47 15.02
C LYS A 166 -13.84 0.08 13.60
N ASP A 167 -14.84 0.93 13.39
CA ASP A 167 -15.10 1.58 12.11
C ASP A 167 -14.30 2.89 11.95
N GLN A 168 -13.34 3.14 12.85
CA GLN A 168 -12.50 4.33 12.75
C GLN A 168 -11.60 4.28 11.52
N SER A 169 -11.57 5.40 10.80
CA SER A 169 -10.76 5.63 9.62
C SER A 169 -10.03 6.96 9.69
N GLU A 170 -8.97 7.06 8.91
CA GLU A 170 -8.29 8.32 8.61
C GLU A 170 -8.69 8.78 7.21
N MET A 171 -8.80 10.08 7.01
CA MET A 171 -9.14 10.67 5.72
C MET A 171 -8.41 12.01 5.54
N ALA A 172 -7.76 12.17 4.40
CA ALA A 172 -7.14 13.42 4.01
C ALA A 172 -8.20 14.50 3.77
N THR A 173 -7.87 15.72 4.18
CA THR A 173 -8.76 16.87 4.05
C THR A 173 -8.19 17.91 3.11
N ALA A 174 -6.96 18.36 3.36
CA ALA A 174 -6.27 19.39 2.58
C ALA A 174 -4.80 19.06 2.30
N GLU A 175 -4.32 17.93 2.83
CA GLU A 175 -2.96 17.44 2.63
C GLU A 175 -2.73 17.03 1.17
N THR A 176 -1.49 17.17 0.73
CA THR A 176 -0.98 16.45 -0.45
C THR A 176 -0.88 14.95 -0.18
N VAL A 177 -0.75 14.14 -1.23
CA VAL A 177 -0.53 12.68 -1.10
C VAL A 177 0.71 12.39 -0.25
N THR A 178 1.81 13.10 -0.51
CA THR A 178 3.08 12.93 0.21
C THR A 178 2.94 13.25 1.69
N GLU A 179 2.27 14.36 2.04
CA GLU A 179 2.04 14.74 3.43
C GLU A 179 1.16 13.72 4.16
N PHE A 180 0.07 13.27 3.53
CA PHE A 180 -0.84 12.29 4.13
C PHE A 180 -0.16 10.95 4.36
N ILE A 181 0.53 10.40 3.35
CA ILE A 181 1.25 9.13 3.46
C ILE A 181 2.39 9.22 4.48
N THR A 182 3.15 10.32 4.52
CA THR A 182 4.25 10.52 5.48
C THR A 182 3.77 10.48 6.94
N LYS A 183 2.51 10.82 7.25
CA LYS A 183 1.97 10.68 8.62
C LYS A 183 1.98 9.23 9.10
N TYR A 184 1.79 8.27 8.20
CA TYR A 184 1.64 6.85 8.52
C TYR A 184 2.80 5.97 8.01
N ALA A 185 3.69 6.52 7.18
CA ALA A 185 4.86 5.85 6.60
C ALA A 185 6.07 6.80 6.55
N ASP A 186 6.51 7.29 7.71
CA ASP A 186 7.64 8.22 7.81
C ASP A 186 8.97 7.45 7.77
N LYS A 187 9.55 7.32 6.57
CA LYS A 187 10.87 6.72 6.33
C LYS A 187 11.96 7.39 7.17
N ALA A 188 12.00 8.73 7.21
CA ALA A 188 13.05 9.48 7.90
C ALA A 188 13.05 9.27 9.42
N LYS A 189 11.87 9.03 10.01
CA LYS A 189 11.74 8.73 11.44
C LYS A 189 11.67 7.23 11.76
N GLY A 190 11.62 6.38 10.75
CA GLY A 190 11.32 4.95 10.91
C GLY A 190 10.02 4.72 11.68
N ARG A 191 8.96 5.42 11.29
CA ARG A 191 7.62 5.33 11.90
C ARG A 191 6.60 4.92 10.86
N PHE A 192 6.37 3.61 10.80
CA PHE A 192 5.30 3.03 9.99
C PHE A 192 4.16 2.62 10.92
N PHE A 193 2.98 3.16 10.65
CA PHE A 193 1.77 2.81 11.38
C PHE A 193 1.40 1.37 11.07
N MET A 194 1.29 0.55 12.11
CA MET A 194 0.83 -0.82 12.00
C MET A 194 -0.34 -1.06 12.93
N THR A 195 -1.25 -1.90 12.48
CA THR A 195 -2.53 -2.13 13.13
C THR A 195 -2.72 -3.58 13.48
N ASP A 196 -3.50 -3.83 14.51
CA ASP A 196 -3.83 -5.17 14.96
C ASP A 196 -4.56 -5.97 13.86
N THR A 197 -4.18 -7.23 13.73
CA THR A 197 -4.78 -8.20 12.82
C THR A 197 -4.96 -9.54 13.56
N ASN A 198 -6.03 -10.26 13.24
CA ASN A 198 -6.25 -11.61 13.78
C ASN A 198 -5.32 -12.62 13.11
N VAL A 199 -4.83 -12.28 11.92
CA VAL A 199 -4.01 -13.11 11.06
C VAL A 199 -2.56 -12.82 11.37
N GLY A 200 -1.74 -13.85 11.53
CA GLY A 200 -0.30 -13.61 11.50
C GLY A 200 0.10 -13.71 10.06
N THR A 201 1.03 -12.88 9.57
CA THR A 201 1.62 -13.21 8.26
C THR A 201 2.30 -14.56 8.37
N GLY A 202 2.18 -15.35 7.31
CA GLY A 202 2.59 -16.74 7.36
C GLY A 202 1.76 -17.64 8.28
N ASN A 203 2.11 -18.94 8.34
CA ASN A 203 1.49 -20.13 8.96
C ASN A 203 0.96 -20.03 10.41
N TYR A 204 0.30 -18.95 10.78
CA TYR A 204 -0.54 -18.90 11.97
C TYR A 204 -1.88 -19.52 11.62
N SER A 205 -1.95 -20.85 11.68
CA SER A 205 -3.18 -21.64 11.60
C SER A 205 -4.01 -21.48 12.88
N GLY A 206 -4.36 -20.23 13.21
CA GLY A 206 -5.34 -19.88 14.22
C GLY A 206 -6.63 -19.44 13.53
N PRO A 207 -7.79 -19.56 14.18
CA PRO A 207 -9.02 -19.02 13.62
C PRO A 207 -8.90 -17.50 13.47
N ASP A 208 -9.54 -16.97 12.43
CA ASP A 208 -9.64 -15.53 12.15
C ASP A 208 -10.57 -14.82 13.15
N ARG A 209 -10.15 -14.84 14.42
CA ARG A 209 -10.91 -14.32 15.56
C ARG A 209 -9.96 -13.82 16.63
N LYS A 210 -10.39 -12.75 17.30
CA LYS A 210 -9.64 -12.17 18.41
C LYS A 210 -9.64 -13.10 19.63
N GLN A 211 -8.47 -13.33 20.22
CA GLN A 211 -8.34 -14.12 21.44
C GLN A 211 -8.87 -13.35 22.65
N VAL A 212 -9.54 -14.07 23.54
CA VAL A 212 -9.98 -13.59 24.85
C VAL A 212 -8.91 -13.85 25.91
N VAL A 213 -8.65 -12.86 26.75
CA VAL A 213 -7.65 -12.91 27.82
C VAL A 213 -8.26 -12.47 29.17
N HIS A 214 -7.64 -12.88 30.28
CA HIS A 214 -8.06 -12.50 31.64
C HIS A 214 -6.82 -12.32 32.53
N PHE A 215 -7.00 -11.75 33.72
CA PHE A 215 -5.92 -11.61 34.69
C PHE A 215 -5.62 -12.92 35.41
N VAL A 216 -4.34 -13.27 35.48
CA VAL A 216 -3.83 -14.42 36.23
C VAL A 216 -3.01 -13.92 37.41
N ALA A 217 -3.19 -14.53 38.59
CA ALA A 217 -2.41 -14.20 39.78
C ALA A 217 -0.97 -14.73 39.67
N GLU A 218 0.01 -13.86 39.90
CA GLU A 218 1.46 -14.17 39.88
C GLU A 218 2.15 -13.50 41.08
N GLU A 219 2.64 -14.29 42.03
CA GLU A 219 3.48 -13.84 43.16
C GLU A 219 2.95 -12.59 43.91
N GLY A 220 1.62 -12.49 44.09
CA GLY A 220 0.98 -11.35 44.78
C GLY A 220 0.61 -10.17 43.87
N ASN A 221 0.83 -10.29 42.56
CA ASN A 221 0.35 -9.38 41.52
C ASN A 221 -0.65 -10.08 40.59
N TYR A 222 -1.26 -9.32 39.69
CA TYR A 222 -2.10 -9.84 38.61
C TYR A 222 -1.53 -9.45 37.26
N LYS A 223 -1.37 -10.41 36.37
CA LYS A 223 -0.87 -10.24 35.02
C LYS A 223 -1.97 -10.48 34.00
N LEU A 224 -2.13 -9.57 33.05
CA LEU A 224 -2.86 -9.82 31.81
C LEU A 224 -1.85 -9.96 30.66
N ALA A 225 -1.75 -11.16 30.09
CA ALA A 225 -0.88 -11.44 28.96
C ALA A 225 -1.71 -11.49 27.68
N ALA A 226 -1.28 -10.77 26.65
CA ALA A 226 -1.92 -10.78 25.34
C ALA A 226 -0.89 -10.85 24.22
N THR A 227 -1.32 -11.32 23.06
CA THR A 227 -0.55 -11.26 21.81
C THR A 227 -1.32 -10.43 20.81
N ALA A 228 -0.67 -9.43 20.23
CA ALA A 228 -1.19 -8.62 19.14
C ALA A 228 -0.31 -8.84 17.92
N LYS A 229 -0.91 -9.35 16.85
CA LYS A 229 -0.24 -9.43 15.55
C LYS A 229 -0.52 -8.15 14.81
N VAL A 230 0.45 -7.63 14.08
CA VAL A 230 0.32 -6.34 13.42
C VAL A 230 0.71 -6.41 11.96
N GLU A 231 0.08 -5.56 11.15
CA GLU A 231 0.39 -5.36 9.74
C GLU A 231 0.44 -3.87 9.43
N ARG A 232 1.27 -3.46 8.47
CA ARG A 232 1.35 -2.05 8.04
C ARG A 232 0.01 -1.59 7.47
N ALA A 233 -0.32 -0.33 7.68
CA ALA A 233 -1.53 0.28 7.11
C ALA A 233 -1.35 0.76 5.64
N VAL A 234 -0.13 0.69 5.11
CA VAL A 234 0.22 1.10 3.74
C VAL A 234 0.71 -0.10 2.93
N ALA A 235 0.66 0.04 1.60
CA ALA A 235 1.34 -0.83 0.63
C ALA A 235 2.61 -0.16 0.11
N ARG A 236 3.49 -0.94 -0.54
CA ARG A 236 4.74 -0.46 -1.15
C ARG A 236 4.78 -0.80 -2.63
N PHE A 237 5.25 0.13 -3.46
CA PHE A 237 5.54 -0.09 -4.87
C PHE A 237 7.05 -0.05 -5.11
N ASP A 238 7.55 -1.05 -5.83
CA ASP A 238 8.95 -1.14 -6.24
C ASP A 238 9.02 -1.23 -7.77
N TYR A 239 10.05 -0.66 -8.39
CA TYR A 239 10.30 -0.80 -9.82
C TYR A 239 11.73 -1.19 -10.14
N LYS A 240 11.86 -1.90 -11.26
CA LYS A 240 13.10 -2.27 -11.90
C LYS A 240 12.99 -2.01 -13.39
N ALA A 241 13.96 -1.31 -13.97
CA ALA A 241 14.12 -1.30 -15.41
C ALA A 241 14.63 -2.65 -15.92
N ALA A 242 14.04 -3.14 -17.01
CA ALA A 242 14.48 -4.39 -17.63
C ALA A 242 15.82 -4.26 -18.36
N ASN A 243 16.28 -3.04 -18.64
CA ASN A 243 17.58 -2.73 -19.23
C ASN A 243 18.21 -1.49 -18.56
N ASP A 244 19.52 -1.34 -18.69
CA ASP A 244 20.31 -0.31 -17.97
C ASP A 244 19.91 1.14 -18.32
N GLU A 245 19.33 1.35 -19.50
CA GLU A 245 18.96 2.67 -20.02
C GLU A 245 17.46 2.95 -19.88
N ASN A 246 16.67 1.95 -19.47
CA ASN A 246 15.20 1.97 -19.45
C ASN A 246 14.58 2.40 -20.80
N GLU A 247 15.21 1.95 -21.89
CA GLU A 247 14.87 2.29 -23.27
C GLU A 247 14.20 1.12 -24.00
N TYR A 248 13.26 1.45 -24.89
CA TYR A 248 12.47 0.48 -25.65
C TYR A 248 12.34 0.94 -27.11
N GLU A 249 12.69 0.07 -28.04
CA GLU A 249 12.56 0.33 -29.47
C GLU A 249 11.12 0.17 -29.95
N ILE A 250 10.61 1.17 -30.65
CA ILE A 250 9.29 1.13 -31.29
C ILE A 250 9.46 1.00 -32.81
N LYS A 251 8.76 0.01 -33.36
CA LYS A 251 8.80 -0.32 -34.78
C LYS A 251 7.57 0.21 -35.49
N ASP A 252 7.79 0.78 -36.67
CA ASP A 252 6.70 1.08 -37.58
C ASP A 252 6.09 -0.22 -38.09
N ARG A 253 4.76 -0.35 -37.98
CA ARG A 253 4.04 -1.60 -38.26
C ARG A 253 4.14 -2.03 -39.73
N ASN A 254 4.18 -1.09 -40.65
CA ASN A 254 4.13 -1.36 -42.09
C ASN A 254 5.52 -1.66 -42.68
N THR A 255 6.56 -1.03 -42.15
CA THR A 255 7.95 -1.19 -42.60
C THR A 255 8.75 -2.18 -41.74
N ASN A 256 8.28 -2.44 -40.51
CA ASN A 256 8.97 -3.21 -39.47
C ASN A 256 10.37 -2.64 -39.11
N ALA A 257 10.63 -1.38 -39.46
CA ALA A 257 11.85 -0.68 -39.10
C ALA A 257 11.72 -0.09 -37.69
N THR A 258 12.76 -0.23 -36.88
CA THR A 258 12.90 0.58 -35.65
C THR A 258 13.00 2.04 -36.07
N GLN A 259 12.04 2.86 -35.68
CA GLN A 259 12.00 4.28 -36.03
C GLN A 259 12.16 5.20 -34.82
N LEU A 260 11.72 4.74 -33.64
CA LEU A 260 11.66 5.55 -32.44
C LEU A 260 12.19 4.77 -31.23
N THR A 261 12.74 5.49 -30.27
CA THR A 261 13.11 4.97 -28.95
C THR A 261 12.26 5.65 -27.90
N VAL A 262 11.71 4.86 -26.99
CA VAL A 262 10.97 5.33 -25.81
C VAL A 262 11.83 5.12 -24.58
N THR A 263 12.13 6.19 -23.85
CA THR A 263 12.85 6.14 -22.57
C THR A 263 11.85 6.47 -21.46
N LEU A 264 11.65 5.57 -20.50
CA LEU A 264 10.83 5.89 -19.32
C LEU A 264 11.65 6.73 -18.34
N GLU A 265 11.19 7.95 -18.04
CA GLU A 265 11.95 8.95 -17.27
C GLU A 265 11.36 9.25 -15.88
N GLY A 266 10.05 9.06 -15.71
CA GLY A 266 9.36 9.40 -14.46
C GLY A 266 8.12 8.56 -14.22
N TYR A 267 7.60 8.60 -13.00
CA TYR A 267 6.35 7.97 -12.62
C TYR A 267 5.50 8.84 -11.70
N LYS A 268 4.23 8.44 -11.57
CA LYS A 268 3.28 8.97 -10.60
C LYS A 268 2.30 7.88 -10.21
N LEU A 269 1.90 7.82 -8.93
CA LEU A 269 0.76 7.00 -8.53
C LEU A 269 -0.53 7.79 -8.78
N MET A 270 -1.48 7.17 -9.46
CA MET A 270 -2.79 7.71 -9.81
C MET A 270 -3.87 6.95 -9.05
N ASN A 271 -4.96 7.64 -8.70
CA ASN A 271 -6.08 7.09 -7.92
C ASN A 271 -5.62 6.49 -6.57
N VAL A 272 -4.76 7.19 -5.82
CA VAL A 272 -4.39 6.76 -4.46
C VAL A 272 -5.51 7.16 -3.50
N SER A 273 -6.02 6.23 -2.69
CA SER A 273 -7.13 6.52 -1.78
C SER A 273 -6.77 7.60 -0.75
N LYS A 274 -7.69 8.55 -0.52
CA LYS A 274 -7.54 9.58 0.51
C LYS A 274 -7.82 9.08 1.91
N SER A 275 -8.21 7.82 2.07
CA SER A 275 -8.63 7.30 3.35
C SER A 275 -8.30 5.83 3.52
N PHE A 276 -8.25 5.38 4.77
CA PHE A 276 -8.12 3.97 5.11
C PHE A 276 -8.69 3.71 6.51
N TYR A 277 -9.15 2.48 6.77
CA TYR A 277 -9.57 2.08 8.11
C TYR A 277 -8.38 1.77 9.01
N HIS A 278 -8.49 2.05 10.31
CA HIS A 278 -7.45 1.62 11.26
C HIS A 278 -7.28 0.11 11.23
N LEU A 279 -8.37 -0.66 11.34
CA LEU A 279 -8.34 -2.11 11.23
C LEU A 279 -8.71 -2.53 9.81
N LYS A 280 -7.97 -3.48 9.23
CA LYS A 280 -8.37 -4.10 7.96
C LYS A 280 -9.73 -4.74 8.10
N ARG A 281 -10.54 -4.70 7.04
CA ARG A 281 -11.88 -5.28 7.01
C ARG A 281 -11.93 -6.25 5.86
N VAL A 282 -12.42 -7.46 6.12
CA VAL A 282 -12.65 -8.44 5.07
C VAL A 282 -14.09 -8.90 5.06
N ALA A 283 -14.63 -9.11 3.87
CA ALA A 283 -15.99 -9.58 3.64
C ALA A 283 -15.97 -10.75 2.67
N ALA A 284 -16.59 -11.87 3.07
CA ALA A 284 -16.75 -13.02 2.18
C ALA A 284 -17.77 -12.70 1.08
N LYS A 285 -17.63 -13.37 -0.08
CA LYS A 285 -18.70 -13.39 -1.08
C LYS A 285 -19.88 -14.25 -0.61
N GLU A 286 -21.11 -13.87 -0.97
CA GLU A 286 -22.30 -14.71 -0.71
C GLU A 286 -22.54 -15.69 -1.87
N GLY A 287 -22.38 -17.00 -1.62
CA GLY A 287 -22.67 -18.03 -2.62
C GLY A 287 -21.90 -17.82 -3.92
N ASP A 288 -22.62 -17.75 -5.04
CA ASP A 288 -22.08 -17.50 -6.38
C ASP A 288 -22.01 -16.00 -6.75
N SER A 289 -22.27 -15.10 -5.79
CA SER A 289 -22.15 -13.65 -6.00
C SER A 289 -20.71 -13.24 -6.33
N THR A 290 -20.57 -12.22 -7.18
CA THR A 290 -19.32 -11.51 -7.45
C THR A 290 -19.15 -10.26 -6.57
N ASP A 291 -20.01 -10.08 -5.57
CA ASP A 291 -20.02 -8.95 -4.65
C ASP A 291 -19.85 -9.46 -3.20
N PRO A 292 -19.18 -8.71 -2.31
CA PRO A 292 -19.05 -9.08 -0.91
C PRO A 292 -20.33 -8.90 -0.11
N ASP A 293 -20.47 -9.72 0.94
CA ASP A 293 -21.44 -9.51 2.02
C ASP A 293 -20.94 -8.50 3.04
N GLU A 294 -21.23 -7.23 2.81
CA GLU A 294 -20.86 -6.15 3.73
C GLU A 294 -21.59 -6.22 5.08
N THR A 295 -22.60 -7.09 5.25
CA THR A 295 -23.23 -7.31 6.56
C THR A 295 -22.38 -8.21 7.47
N LYS A 296 -21.38 -8.90 6.91
CA LYS A 296 -20.50 -9.84 7.61
C LYS A 296 -19.03 -9.42 7.52
N ILE A 297 -18.74 -8.20 8.02
CA ILE A 297 -17.37 -7.71 8.14
C ILE A 297 -16.61 -8.44 9.25
N THR A 298 -15.45 -8.98 8.90
CA THR A 298 -14.44 -9.44 9.86
C THR A 298 -13.34 -8.40 9.98
N TYR A 299 -13.13 -7.88 11.19
CA TYR A 299 -12.09 -6.89 11.48
C TYR A 299 -10.76 -7.58 11.78
N GLY A 300 -9.68 -7.09 11.17
CA GLY A 300 -8.36 -7.72 11.23
C GLY A 300 -8.31 -9.06 10.51
N GLY A 301 -9.24 -9.34 9.59
CA GLY A 301 -9.39 -10.66 9.00
C GLY A 301 -8.44 -10.99 7.86
N ALA A 302 -8.40 -12.27 7.48
CA ALA A 302 -7.52 -12.77 6.42
C ALA A 302 -8.07 -12.45 5.05
N GLU A 303 -7.21 -11.89 4.20
CA GLU A 303 -7.47 -11.89 2.77
C GLU A 303 -7.28 -13.31 2.22
N THR A 304 -8.15 -13.69 1.30
CA THR A 304 -8.13 -14.96 0.57
C THR A 304 -8.48 -14.67 -0.88
N VAL A 305 -8.18 -15.60 -1.79
CA VAL A 305 -8.55 -15.49 -3.21
C VAL A 305 -10.07 -15.42 -3.48
N ASN A 306 -10.93 -15.57 -2.45
CA ASN A 306 -12.38 -15.66 -2.57
C ASN A 306 -13.14 -14.63 -1.71
N ASN A 307 -12.44 -13.69 -1.08
CA ASN A 307 -13.07 -12.62 -0.31
C ASN A 307 -12.56 -11.25 -0.77
N TYR A 308 -13.11 -10.21 -0.15
CA TYR A 308 -12.75 -8.83 -0.43
C TYR A 308 -12.13 -8.21 0.79
N VAL A 309 -11.08 -7.43 0.59
CA VAL A 309 -10.71 -6.37 1.52
C VAL A 309 -11.65 -5.19 1.25
N VAL A 310 -12.27 -4.65 2.30
CA VAL A 310 -13.29 -3.59 2.20
C VAL A 310 -12.72 -2.30 2.78
N ASP A 311 -12.36 -1.36 1.92
CA ASP A 311 -11.89 -0.04 2.34
C ASP A 311 -13.02 0.93 2.73
N CYS A 312 -12.60 2.12 3.14
CA CYS A 312 -13.40 3.17 3.76
C CYS A 312 -14.43 3.85 2.86
N ASP A 313 -14.15 3.95 1.58
CA ASP A 313 -14.97 4.66 0.61
C ASP A 313 -15.81 3.72 -0.24
N TRP A 314 -15.76 2.42 0.04
CA TRP A 314 -16.55 1.39 -0.63
C TRP A 314 -18.04 1.75 -0.83
N ASN A 315 -18.75 2.07 0.25
CA ASN A 315 -20.21 2.32 0.28
C ASN A 315 -20.59 3.59 1.04
N SER A 316 -19.65 4.50 1.25
CA SER A 316 -19.95 5.76 1.94
C SER A 316 -20.93 6.61 1.12
N THR A 317 -21.62 7.55 1.75
CA THR A 317 -22.56 8.46 1.05
C THR A 317 -21.91 9.15 -0.16
N ASN A 318 -20.61 9.43 -0.08
CA ASN A 318 -19.79 9.96 -1.17
C ASN A 318 -18.70 8.97 -1.57
N GLY A 319 -19.06 7.69 -1.65
CA GLY A 319 -18.16 6.56 -1.88
C GLY A 319 -18.14 6.06 -3.33
N LYS A 320 -17.38 4.98 -3.57
CA LYS A 320 -17.23 4.31 -4.86
C LYS A 320 -18.57 3.81 -5.41
N LYS A 321 -19.42 3.17 -4.60
CA LYS A 321 -20.77 2.76 -5.05
C LYS A 321 -21.67 3.93 -5.42
N THR A 322 -21.60 5.05 -4.69
CA THR A 322 -22.34 6.26 -5.06
C THR A 322 -21.82 6.82 -6.38
N TRP A 323 -20.50 6.90 -6.55
CA TRP A 323 -19.89 7.32 -7.81
C TRP A 323 -20.39 6.47 -8.99
N LEU A 324 -20.32 5.14 -8.87
CA LEU A 324 -20.78 4.20 -9.91
C LEU A 324 -22.26 4.42 -10.27
N SER A 325 -23.11 4.67 -9.28
CA SER A 325 -24.54 4.91 -9.52
C SER A 325 -24.85 6.21 -10.28
N LYS A 326 -23.85 7.09 -10.44
CA LYS A 326 -23.94 8.40 -11.08
C LYS A 326 -23.31 8.42 -12.48
N ILE A 327 -22.81 7.27 -12.95
CA ILE A 327 -22.42 7.07 -14.34
C ILE A 327 -23.69 6.85 -15.18
N THR A 328 -23.74 7.46 -16.35
CA THR A 328 -24.88 7.33 -17.26
C THR A 328 -24.91 5.98 -17.98
N GLU A 329 -26.04 5.62 -18.59
CA GLU A 329 -26.17 4.38 -19.36
C GLU A 329 -25.18 4.29 -20.54
N ASP A 330 -24.80 5.43 -21.12
CA ASP A 330 -23.78 5.55 -22.17
C ASP A 330 -22.34 5.59 -21.62
N GLY A 331 -22.14 5.38 -20.31
CA GLY A 331 -20.81 5.30 -19.70
C GLY A 331 -20.14 6.66 -19.51
N LYS A 332 -20.90 7.75 -19.48
CA LYS A 332 -20.38 9.09 -19.23
C LYS A 332 -20.40 9.42 -17.74
N GLU A 333 -19.31 10.00 -17.27
CA GLU A 333 -19.22 10.54 -15.90
C GLU A 333 -19.98 11.87 -15.80
N LEU A 334 -20.88 12.02 -14.83
CA LEU A 334 -21.54 13.30 -14.56
C LEU A 334 -20.69 14.19 -13.63
N SER A 335 -20.95 15.50 -13.58
CA SER A 335 -20.21 16.43 -12.70
C SER A 335 -20.29 16.05 -11.21
N GLU A 336 -21.42 15.50 -10.76
CA GLU A 336 -21.59 14.97 -9.40
C GLU A 336 -20.68 13.75 -9.17
N ALA A 337 -20.56 12.85 -10.14
CA ALA A 337 -19.66 11.71 -10.08
C ALA A 337 -18.20 12.20 -10.01
N LEU A 338 -17.81 13.12 -10.90
CA LEU A 338 -16.47 13.71 -10.89
C LEU A 338 -16.12 14.31 -9.51
N ALA A 339 -17.04 15.05 -8.90
CA ALA A 339 -16.83 15.64 -7.57
C ALA A 339 -16.64 14.58 -6.48
N ILE A 340 -17.40 13.48 -6.53
CA ILE A 340 -17.23 12.34 -5.61
C ILE A 340 -15.84 11.74 -5.80
N ARG A 341 -15.47 11.37 -7.02
CA ARG A 341 -14.18 10.73 -7.33
C ARG A 341 -12.98 11.57 -6.90
N LYS A 342 -13.04 12.89 -7.09
CA LYS A 342 -12.04 13.84 -6.58
C LYS A 342 -11.95 13.85 -5.06
N GLY A 343 -13.07 13.65 -4.38
CA GLY A 343 -13.12 13.47 -2.92
C GLY A 343 -12.49 12.16 -2.46
N LEU A 344 -12.53 11.11 -3.30
CA LEU A 344 -12.00 9.78 -2.99
C LEU A 344 -10.49 9.69 -3.14
N PHE A 345 -9.93 10.28 -4.20
CA PHE A 345 -8.56 10.00 -4.59
C PHE A 345 -7.64 11.21 -4.60
N PHE A 346 -6.39 10.97 -4.23
CA PHE A 346 -5.26 11.77 -4.67
C PHE A 346 -4.93 11.45 -6.11
N THR A 347 -4.55 12.48 -6.85
CA THR A 347 -4.18 12.36 -8.26
C THR A 347 -5.19 11.53 -9.06
N PRO A 348 -6.47 11.93 -9.07
CA PRO A 348 -7.50 11.19 -9.78
C PRO A 348 -7.22 11.22 -11.29
N LEU A 349 -7.61 10.16 -12.01
CA LEU A 349 -7.62 10.14 -13.47
C LEU A 349 -8.33 11.39 -14.03
N ALA A 350 -7.64 12.18 -14.83
CA ALA A 350 -8.19 13.36 -15.46
C ALA A 350 -9.28 12.93 -16.47
N ASN A 351 -10.45 13.58 -16.40
CA ASN A 351 -11.51 13.37 -17.39
C ASN A 351 -11.46 14.49 -18.43
N SER A 352 -11.07 14.13 -19.65
CA SER A 352 -10.85 15.02 -20.80
C SER A 352 -12.09 15.81 -21.23
N GLU A 353 -13.30 15.36 -20.91
CA GLU A 353 -14.53 16.03 -21.34
C GLU A 353 -15.11 17.03 -20.33
N ILE A 354 -14.71 16.97 -19.05
CA ILE A 354 -15.49 17.58 -17.94
C ILE A 354 -14.65 18.37 -16.94
N ASP A 355 -13.32 18.20 -16.90
CA ASP A 355 -12.51 18.78 -15.83
C ASP A 355 -11.64 19.99 -16.24
N LYS A 356 -11.56 20.98 -15.35
CA LYS A 356 -10.63 22.13 -15.41
C LYS A 356 -9.98 22.44 -14.05
N GLU A 357 -10.20 21.62 -13.02
CA GLU A 357 -9.62 21.85 -11.70
C GLU A 357 -8.28 21.13 -11.55
N GLU A 358 -7.32 21.76 -10.88
CA GLU A 358 -5.91 21.38 -10.99
C GLU A 358 -5.51 20.21 -10.07
N ASN A 359 -4.86 19.19 -10.66
CA ASN A 359 -3.99 18.25 -9.97
C ASN A 359 -2.61 18.30 -10.66
N ASN A 360 -1.66 18.98 -10.03
CA ASN A 360 -0.37 19.32 -10.63
C ASN A 360 0.83 18.70 -9.89
N GLU A 361 0.61 17.58 -9.19
CA GLU A 361 1.72 16.86 -8.55
C GLU A 361 2.77 16.49 -9.61
N PRO A 362 4.07 16.74 -9.37
CA PRO A 362 5.11 16.44 -10.34
C PRO A 362 5.30 14.93 -10.51
N TYR A 363 5.80 14.51 -11.68
CA TYR A 363 6.33 13.17 -11.83
C TYR A 363 7.61 13.03 -11.02
N LEU A 364 7.74 11.92 -10.29
CA LEU A 364 8.97 11.54 -9.61
C LEU A 364 9.91 10.90 -10.63
N PRO A 365 11.22 11.17 -10.56
CA PRO A 365 12.17 10.59 -11.50
C PRO A 365 12.26 9.07 -11.30
N LEU A 366 12.51 8.34 -12.40
CA LEU A 366 12.91 6.93 -12.37
C LEU A 366 14.44 6.79 -12.28
N ASP A 367 15.16 7.83 -11.84
CA ASP A 367 16.61 7.76 -11.72
C ASP A 367 16.99 6.78 -10.62
N PHE A 368 17.73 5.73 -11.01
CA PHE A 368 17.97 4.51 -10.23
C PHE A 368 18.87 4.67 -8.99
N GLN A 369 18.83 5.83 -8.31
CA GLN A 369 19.78 6.21 -7.26
C GLN A 369 19.12 6.42 -5.91
N GLU A 370 18.46 5.41 -5.35
CA GLU A 370 18.48 5.24 -3.89
C GLU A 370 19.28 3.99 -3.51
N SER A 371 20.36 4.23 -2.76
CA SER A 371 21.28 3.21 -2.28
C SER A 371 20.87 2.68 -0.91
N GLU A 372 19.67 2.12 -0.78
CA GLU A 372 19.27 1.46 0.47
C GLU A 372 19.53 -0.05 0.41
N ASN A 373 20.83 -0.35 0.55
CA ASN A 373 21.46 -1.60 0.99
C ASN A 373 20.77 -2.94 0.68
N THR A 374 21.24 -3.61 -0.39
CA THR A 374 21.97 -4.90 -0.28
C THR A 374 22.70 -5.17 -1.60
N ALA A 375 24.01 -4.92 -1.67
CA ALA A 375 25.03 -5.44 -2.62
C ALA A 375 24.78 -5.53 -4.15
N ASN A 376 23.56 -5.30 -4.67
CA ASN A 376 23.10 -5.18 -6.06
C ASN A 376 21.54 -5.11 -6.03
N PRO A 377 20.92 -3.97 -5.66
CA PRO A 377 19.46 -3.89 -5.67
C PRO A 377 18.98 -3.98 -7.11
N THR A 378 18.25 -5.05 -7.39
CA THR A 378 17.63 -5.30 -8.69
C THR A 378 16.37 -4.43 -8.85
N TYR A 379 15.77 -3.95 -7.75
CA TYR A 379 14.58 -3.09 -7.68
C TYR A 379 14.84 -1.90 -6.74
N TYR A 380 14.17 -0.76 -6.98
CA TYR A 380 14.12 0.37 -6.06
C TYR A 380 12.70 0.63 -5.57
N ILE A 381 12.58 1.21 -4.37
CA ILE A 381 11.28 1.58 -3.78
C ILE A 381 10.79 2.88 -4.44
N MET A 382 9.68 2.81 -5.14
CA MET A 382 9.00 3.98 -5.70
C MET A 382 8.31 4.76 -4.56
N GLY A 383 7.60 4.07 -3.68
CA GLY A 383 6.97 4.72 -2.55
C GLY A 383 5.88 3.88 -1.91
N TYR A 384 5.05 4.56 -1.12
CA TYR A 384 3.99 3.95 -0.34
C TYR A 384 2.65 4.58 -0.67
N CYS A 385 1.57 3.82 -0.51
CA CYS A 385 0.22 4.31 -0.65
C CYS A 385 -0.74 3.62 0.32
N THR A 386 -1.91 4.22 0.51
CA THR A 386 -3.04 3.63 1.22
C THR A 386 -3.62 2.45 0.45
N GLU A 387 -4.33 1.56 1.15
CA GLU A 387 -5.13 0.53 0.50
C GLU A 387 -6.20 1.19 -0.39
N ASN A 388 -6.46 0.59 -1.55
CA ASN A 388 -7.53 0.97 -2.45
C ASN A 388 -8.08 -0.28 -3.13
N THR A 389 -9.31 -0.60 -2.79
CA THR A 389 -10.02 -1.83 -3.16
C THR A 389 -11.34 -1.47 -3.83
N VAL A 390 -11.81 -2.36 -4.70
CA VAL A 390 -12.86 -2.05 -5.69
C VAL A 390 -14.14 -2.82 -5.42
N PRO A 391 -15.34 -2.19 -5.52
CA PRO A 391 -16.56 -2.75 -4.94
C PRO A 391 -17.11 -4.07 -5.46
N SER A 392 -16.61 -4.55 -6.60
CA SER A 392 -17.02 -5.78 -7.26
C SER A 392 -16.08 -6.06 -8.45
N VAL A 393 -16.23 -7.24 -9.06
CA VAL A 393 -15.56 -7.57 -10.34
C VAL A 393 -15.94 -6.59 -11.47
N ALA A 394 -17.21 -6.17 -11.53
CA ALA A 394 -17.69 -5.27 -12.57
C ALA A 394 -17.31 -3.80 -12.32
N SER A 395 -16.89 -3.47 -11.09
CA SER A 395 -16.50 -2.12 -10.66
C SER A 395 -15.01 -1.84 -10.82
N GLN A 396 -14.22 -2.80 -11.28
CA GLN A 396 -12.79 -2.60 -11.55
C GLN A 396 -12.66 -1.81 -12.85
N GLN A 397 -12.65 -0.49 -12.70
CA GLN A 397 -12.70 0.50 -13.75
C GLN A 397 -11.60 1.54 -13.52
N ASN A 398 -11.10 2.11 -14.63
CA ASN A 398 -9.99 3.07 -14.67
C ASN A 398 -10.16 4.24 -13.67
N GLY A 399 -11.40 4.63 -13.34
CA GLY A 399 -11.71 5.70 -12.40
C GLY A 399 -11.53 5.34 -10.93
N LEU A 400 -11.45 4.06 -10.58
CA LEU A 400 -11.44 3.57 -9.19
C LEU A 400 -10.14 2.87 -8.80
N SER A 401 -9.47 2.19 -9.74
CA SER A 401 -8.28 1.39 -9.44
C SER A 401 -7.02 2.26 -9.36
N THR A 402 -6.14 1.97 -8.40
CA THR A 402 -4.83 2.64 -8.32
C THR A 402 -3.94 2.20 -9.48
N ALA A 403 -3.24 3.15 -10.09
CA ALA A 403 -2.32 2.89 -11.19
C ALA A 403 -0.95 3.54 -10.98
N VAL A 404 0.05 3.01 -11.68
CA VAL A 404 1.32 3.67 -11.93
C VAL A 404 1.27 4.28 -13.33
N VAL A 405 1.44 5.59 -13.41
CA VAL A 405 1.58 6.31 -14.68
C VAL A 405 3.05 6.56 -14.93
N PHE A 406 3.60 5.98 -15.99
CA PHE A 406 4.96 6.24 -16.44
C PHE A 406 4.97 7.36 -17.46
N LYS A 407 5.79 8.39 -17.22
CA LYS A 407 6.11 9.42 -18.19
C LYS A 407 7.33 8.99 -19.00
N ALA A 408 7.21 9.07 -20.30
CA ALA A 408 8.25 8.64 -21.22
C ALA A 408 8.57 9.71 -22.26
N LYS A 409 9.82 9.67 -22.71
CA LYS A 409 10.35 10.49 -23.78
C LYS A 409 10.50 9.65 -25.05
N VAL A 410 9.89 10.11 -26.13
CA VAL A 410 10.02 9.55 -27.48
C VAL A 410 11.13 10.30 -28.20
N SER A 411 12.16 9.60 -28.65
CA SER A 411 13.32 10.17 -29.34
C SER A 411 13.76 9.29 -30.52
N GLY A 412 14.80 9.72 -31.24
CA GLY A 412 15.38 8.99 -32.37
C GLY A 412 15.64 9.86 -33.60
N ASP A 413 16.33 9.32 -34.59
CA ASP A 413 16.65 10.04 -35.83
C ASP A 413 15.38 10.46 -36.58
N PHE A 414 14.35 9.61 -36.57
CA PHE A 414 13.08 9.89 -37.23
C PHE A 414 12.41 11.17 -36.72
N ILE A 415 12.37 11.38 -35.39
CA ILE A 415 11.80 12.60 -34.81
C ILE A 415 12.75 13.79 -34.94
N ASN A 416 14.07 13.58 -34.95
CA ASN A 416 15.05 14.64 -35.19
C ASN A 416 14.93 15.24 -36.60
N GLU A 417 14.63 14.40 -37.59
CA GLU A 417 14.40 14.80 -38.98
C GLU A 417 13.03 15.45 -39.23
N ALA A 418 12.13 15.47 -38.24
CA ALA A 418 10.76 15.96 -38.39
C ALA A 418 10.71 17.40 -38.93
N THR A 419 9.92 17.63 -39.98
CA THR A 419 9.64 18.97 -40.53
C THR A 419 8.40 19.62 -39.90
N THR A 420 7.64 18.81 -39.15
CA THR A 420 6.36 19.11 -38.53
C THR A 420 6.49 19.55 -37.06
N ALA A 421 5.44 20.14 -36.49
CA ALA A 421 5.38 20.51 -35.07
C ALA A 421 5.03 19.34 -34.14
N ALA A 422 4.51 18.23 -34.67
CA ALA A 422 4.15 17.05 -33.89
C ALA A 422 4.41 15.75 -34.66
N LEU A 423 4.80 14.69 -33.97
CA LEU A 423 4.81 13.35 -34.54
C LEU A 423 3.36 12.85 -34.65
N TYR A 424 2.99 12.30 -35.81
CA TYR A 424 1.68 11.68 -36.00
C TYR A 424 1.80 10.17 -36.09
N GLU A 425 0.92 9.45 -35.41
CA GLU A 425 0.77 8.00 -35.59
C GLU A 425 -0.62 7.70 -36.17
N TYR A 426 -0.65 6.93 -37.24
CA TYR A 426 -1.90 6.47 -37.86
C TYR A 426 -1.75 5.05 -38.39
N ASN A 427 -2.68 4.17 -38.02
CA ASN A 427 -2.67 2.75 -38.39
C ASN A 427 -1.34 2.02 -38.06
N GLY A 428 -0.66 2.43 -36.99
CA GLY A 428 0.64 1.87 -36.57
C GLY A 428 1.84 2.33 -37.39
N SER A 429 1.67 3.34 -38.25
CA SER A 429 2.77 4.03 -38.93
C SER A 429 3.00 5.42 -38.38
N PHE A 430 4.27 5.84 -38.40
CA PHE A 430 4.69 7.14 -37.91
C PHE A 430 4.97 8.11 -39.04
N TYR A 431 4.64 9.39 -38.81
CA TYR A 431 4.79 10.46 -39.78
C TYR A 431 5.42 11.67 -39.10
N ASN A 432 6.56 12.10 -39.63
CA ASN A 432 7.32 13.28 -39.18
C ASN A 432 7.22 14.45 -40.18
N ASP A 433 6.30 14.35 -41.14
CA ASP A 433 6.00 15.33 -42.19
C ASP A 433 4.48 15.39 -42.43
N TRP A 434 3.92 16.61 -42.49
CA TRP A 434 2.48 16.82 -42.65
C TRP A 434 1.94 16.31 -43.98
N GLY A 435 2.70 16.48 -45.07
CA GLY A 435 2.28 16.02 -46.40
C GLY A 435 2.09 14.52 -46.44
N SER A 436 3.04 13.79 -45.86
CA SER A 436 3.04 12.33 -45.77
C SER A 436 1.89 11.80 -44.90
N PHE A 437 1.66 12.42 -43.73
CA PHE A 437 0.51 12.09 -42.88
C PHE A 437 -0.82 12.34 -43.60
N LYS A 438 -0.97 13.52 -44.22
CA LYS A 438 -2.17 13.91 -44.98
C LYS A 438 -2.46 12.95 -46.12
N GLU A 439 -1.44 12.53 -46.87
CA GLU A 439 -1.59 11.56 -47.96
C GLU A 439 -2.13 10.22 -47.42
N ALA A 440 -1.53 9.68 -46.35
CA ALA A 440 -1.96 8.43 -45.73
C ALA A 440 -3.40 8.52 -45.18
N TRP A 441 -3.74 9.64 -44.54
CA TRP A 441 -5.08 9.90 -44.00
C TRP A 441 -6.14 9.93 -45.12
N ASN A 442 -5.87 10.69 -46.18
CA ASN A 442 -6.82 10.90 -47.27
C ASN A 442 -7.05 9.65 -48.14
N ILE A 443 -6.03 8.80 -48.32
CA ILE A 443 -6.16 7.52 -49.05
C ILE A 443 -7.15 6.57 -48.36
N SER A 444 -7.32 6.70 -47.05
CA SER A 444 -8.18 5.82 -46.25
C SER A 444 -9.68 6.14 -46.34
N GLY A 445 -10.10 7.07 -47.20
CA GLY A 445 -11.50 7.48 -47.32
C GLY A 445 -12.03 8.28 -46.11
N ASN A 446 -11.12 8.80 -45.28
CA ASN A 446 -11.47 9.69 -44.18
C ASN A 446 -11.83 11.10 -44.70
N THR A 447 -12.49 11.90 -43.86
CA THR A 447 -12.71 13.32 -44.10
C THR A 447 -11.38 14.02 -44.32
N SER A 448 -11.24 14.76 -45.42
CA SER A 448 -9.99 15.46 -45.75
C SER A 448 -9.58 16.43 -44.66
N ILE A 449 -8.29 16.41 -44.32
CA ILE A 449 -7.66 17.38 -43.41
C ILE A 449 -7.07 18.57 -44.19
N ALA A 450 -6.76 19.65 -43.47
CA ALA A 450 -6.26 20.90 -44.04
C ALA A 450 -4.95 20.72 -44.84
N ASP A 451 -4.73 21.62 -45.82
CA ASP A 451 -3.56 21.50 -46.68
C ASP A 451 -2.24 21.78 -45.97
N SER A 452 -2.26 22.70 -45.01
CA SER A 452 -1.16 23.04 -44.11
C SER A 452 -1.36 22.42 -42.73
N GLU A 453 -0.26 22.18 -42.03
CA GLU A 453 -0.30 21.71 -40.64
C GLU A 453 -1.01 22.75 -39.75
N PRO A 454 -1.91 22.33 -38.84
CA PRO A 454 -2.50 23.20 -37.83
C PRO A 454 -1.45 23.86 -36.94
N THR A 455 -1.57 25.18 -36.75
CA THR A 455 -0.63 25.97 -35.94
C THR A 455 -1.29 26.75 -34.80
N THR A 456 -2.62 26.83 -34.80
CA THR A 456 -3.43 27.53 -33.79
C THR A 456 -4.32 26.55 -33.04
N ASP A 457 -4.75 26.92 -31.83
CA ASP A 457 -5.64 26.10 -31.01
C ASP A 457 -6.98 25.79 -31.72
N GLU A 458 -7.51 26.73 -32.50
CA GLU A 458 -8.74 26.54 -33.28
C GLU A 458 -8.56 25.50 -34.41
N GLU A 459 -7.44 25.56 -35.11
CA GLU A 459 -7.09 24.57 -36.14
C GLU A 459 -6.81 23.19 -35.54
N LEU A 460 -6.14 23.14 -34.37
CA LEU A 460 -5.88 21.90 -33.64
C LEU A 460 -7.18 21.26 -33.12
N ASN A 461 -8.10 22.07 -32.62
CA ASN A 461 -9.44 21.61 -32.23
C ASN A 461 -10.18 21.02 -33.44
N THR A 462 -10.15 21.71 -34.57
CA THR A 462 -10.76 21.22 -35.83
C THR A 462 -10.11 19.92 -36.30
N LEU A 463 -8.77 19.83 -36.20
CA LEU A 463 -8.05 18.60 -36.53
C LEU A 463 -8.49 17.46 -35.62
N ARG A 464 -8.56 17.68 -34.30
CA ARG A 464 -9.00 16.66 -33.33
C ARG A 464 -10.38 16.13 -33.66
N GLU A 465 -11.34 17.03 -33.94
CA GLU A 465 -12.69 16.65 -34.35
C GLU A 465 -12.69 15.85 -35.66
N THR A 466 -11.83 16.22 -36.62
CA THR A 466 -11.72 15.54 -37.91
C THR A 466 -11.07 14.15 -37.77
N LEU A 467 -10.04 14.04 -36.94
CA LEU A 467 -9.34 12.78 -36.67
C LEU A 467 -10.23 11.82 -35.88
N ASN A 468 -11.10 12.34 -35.02
CA ASN A 468 -12.12 11.60 -34.28
C ASN A 468 -11.58 10.29 -33.66
N GLY A 469 -10.47 10.40 -32.92
CA GLY A 469 -9.86 9.26 -32.25
C GLY A 469 -9.32 8.17 -33.20
N LYS A 470 -8.78 8.53 -34.36
CA LYS A 470 -8.16 7.55 -35.28
C LYS A 470 -6.64 7.68 -35.40
N ALA A 471 -6.06 8.78 -34.95
CA ALA A 471 -4.64 9.06 -35.04
C ALA A 471 -4.15 9.72 -33.75
N LYS A 472 -2.91 9.45 -33.37
CA LYS A 472 -2.21 10.16 -32.28
C LYS A 472 -1.48 11.36 -32.85
N ARG A 473 -1.44 12.45 -32.08
CA ARG A 473 -0.57 13.60 -32.32
C ARG A 473 0.27 13.83 -31.06
N ILE A 474 1.60 13.74 -31.21
CA ILE A 474 2.55 13.89 -30.10
C ILE A 474 3.36 15.17 -30.36
N PRO A 475 3.12 16.25 -29.62
CA PRO A 475 3.86 17.50 -29.77
C PRO A 475 5.37 17.30 -29.66
N ILE A 476 6.12 17.89 -30.59
CA ILE A 476 7.58 17.83 -30.60
C ILE A 476 8.15 19.01 -29.83
N GLN A 477 8.97 18.69 -28.84
CA GLN A 477 9.78 19.64 -28.08
C GLN A 477 11.21 19.64 -28.61
N LYS A 478 11.91 20.77 -28.45
CA LYS A 478 13.30 20.93 -28.87
C LYS A 478 14.17 21.39 -27.70
N VAL A 479 15.16 20.59 -27.35
CA VAL A 479 16.15 20.90 -26.31
C VAL A 479 17.54 20.60 -26.86
N ASP A 480 18.44 21.58 -26.76
CA ASP A 480 19.85 21.48 -27.20
C ASP A 480 20.06 20.94 -28.63
N GLY A 481 19.12 21.26 -29.53
CA GLY A 481 19.16 20.83 -30.92
C GLY A 481 18.49 19.49 -31.21
N ASN A 482 18.22 18.68 -30.18
CA ASN A 482 17.52 17.41 -30.29
C ASN A 482 16.00 17.59 -30.14
N LYS A 483 15.23 16.78 -30.85
CA LYS A 483 13.77 16.75 -30.78
C LYS A 483 13.29 15.54 -29.99
N TYR A 484 12.19 15.71 -29.26
CA TYR A 484 11.52 14.61 -28.57
C TYR A 484 10.02 14.88 -28.39
N GLY A 485 9.24 13.84 -28.13
CA GLY A 485 7.85 13.93 -27.70
C GLY A 485 7.67 13.33 -26.31
N ASN A 486 6.63 13.74 -25.59
CA ASN A 486 6.24 13.08 -24.34
C ASN A 486 5.06 12.15 -24.59
N VAL A 487 5.10 10.97 -23.97
CA VAL A 487 3.97 10.04 -23.94
C VAL A 487 3.84 9.43 -22.55
N TYR A 488 2.66 8.88 -22.25
CA TYR A 488 2.32 8.33 -20.95
C TYR A 488 1.82 6.89 -21.08
N TYR A 489 2.25 6.02 -20.17
CA TYR A 489 1.80 4.62 -20.08
C TYR A 489 1.16 4.39 -18.71
N ILE A 490 0.01 3.73 -18.68
CA ILE A 490 -0.75 3.49 -17.45
C ILE A 490 -0.74 1.99 -17.15
N TYR A 491 -0.24 1.64 -15.97
CA TYR A 491 -0.32 0.29 -15.42
C TYR A 491 -1.32 0.29 -14.25
N TRP A 492 -2.49 -0.31 -14.46
CA TRP A 492 -3.44 -0.58 -13.39
C TRP A 492 -2.91 -1.69 -12.48
N ASN A 493 -2.84 -1.43 -11.17
CA ASN A 493 -2.16 -2.35 -10.27
C ASN A 493 -2.94 -3.65 -10.08
N ARG A 494 -2.36 -4.76 -10.57
CA ARG A 494 -2.89 -6.10 -10.31
C ARG A 494 -2.54 -6.60 -8.91
N HIS A 495 -3.48 -7.33 -8.31
CA HIS A 495 -3.36 -7.94 -6.98
C HIS A 495 -3.69 -9.44 -6.98
N ASN A 496 -4.94 -9.84 -7.22
CA ASN A 496 -5.30 -11.26 -7.25
C ASN A 496 -5.41 -11.77 -8.69
N ASP A 497 -4.27 -11.82 -9.39
CA ASP A 497 -4.18 -12.15 -10.81
C ASP A 497 -4.72 -13.57 -11.09
N ASN A 498 -5.76 -13.64 -11.91
CA ASN A 498 -6.38 -14.91 -12.30
C ASN A 498 -5.70 -15.57 -13.53
N GLY A 499 -4.68 -14.92 -14.10
CA GLY A 499 -3.91 -15.35 -15.26
C GLY A 499 -4.68 -15.28 -16.59
N GLN A 500 -5.75 -14.50 -16.67
CA GLN A 500 -6.64 -14.36 -17.83
C GLN A 500 -6.81 -12.88 -18.24
N ASN A 501 -6.03 -12.43 -19.22
CA ASN A 501 -6.00 -11.05 -19.72
C ASN A 501 -7.30 -10.53 -20.38
N THR A 502 -8.41 -11.27 -20.32
CA THR A 502 -9.71 -10.86 -20.88
C THR A 502 -10.85 -10.97 -19.88
N ASN A 503 -10.57 -11.40 -18.65
CA ASN A 503 -11.59 -11.60 -17.64
C ASN A 503 -11.08 -11.14 -16.29
N MET A 504 -11.85 -10.30 -15.63
CA MET A 504 -11.50 -9.77 -14.33
C MET A 504 -11.92 -10.73 -13.21
N GLY A 505 -11.00 -11.00 -12.28
CA GLY A 505 -11.25 -11.78 -11.07
C GLY A 505 -11.71 -10.93 -9.89
N ILE A 506 -12.00 -11.61 -8.78
CA ILE A 506 -12.21 -10.97 -7.48
C ILE A 506 -10.91 -10.30 -7.06
N MET A 507 -10.93 -8.98 -6.81
CA MET A 507 -9.75 -8.21 -6.38
C MET A 507 -8.58 -8.31 -7.37
N GLU A 508 -8.88 -8.47 -8.66
CA GLU A 508 -7.86 -8.50 -9.73
C GLU A 508 -7.05 -7.21 -9.73
N PHE A 509 -7.74 -6.06 -9.61
CA PHE A 509 -7.14 -4.74 -9.54
C PHE A 509 -7.42 -4.14 -8.18
N ALA A 510 -6.37 -4.04 -7.36
CA ALA A 510 -6.47 -3.51 -6.00
C ALA A 510 -5.09 -3.15 -5.47
N VAL A 511 -5.07 -2.36 -4.41
CA VAL A 511 -3.92 -2.16 -3.54
C VAL A 511 -4.35 -2.56 -2.13
N VAL A 512 -3.68 -3.55 -1.55
CA VAL A 512 -3.95 -4.03 -0.21
C VAL A 512 -2.76 -3.69 0.69
N ARG A 513 -3.07 -3.22 1.90
CA ARG A 513 -2.07 -2.86 2.90
C ARG A 513 -1.14 -4.04 3.23
N ASN A 514 0.10 -3.74 3.60
CA ASN A 514 1.14 -4.72 3.93
C ASN A 514 1.52 -5.70 2.79
N ASN A 515 1.31 -5.27 1.53
CA ASN A 515 1.88 -5.92 0.34
C ASN A 515 2.94 -5.05 -0.32
N ILE A 516 3.88 -5.70 -1.02
CA ILE A 516 4.86 -5.08 -1.91
C ILE A 516 4.50 -5.47 -3.34
N TYR A 517 4.30 -4.47 -4.21
CA TYR A 517 4.07 -4.63 -5.64
C TYR A 517 5.37 -4.31 -6.38
N LYS A 518 6.05 -5.35 -6.89
CA LYS A 518 7.29 -5.20 -7.66
C LYS A 518 6.99 -5.24 -9.15
N LEU A 519 7.38 -4.17 -9.85
CA LEU A 519 7.08 -3.96 -11.26
C LEU A 519 8.36 -3.95 -12.10
N SER A 520 8.34 -4.62 -13.25
CA SER A 520 9.38 -4.45 -14.27
C SER A 520 8.76 -4.44 -15.64
N ILE A 521 9.04 -3.41 -16.44
CA ILE A 521 8.52 -3.33 -17.81
C ILE A 521 9.49 -4.07 -18.72
N SER A 522 9.07 -5.20 -19.26
CA SER A 522 9.92 -6.04 -20.12
C SER A 522 9.87 -5.59 -21.58
N LYS A 523 8.80 -4.90 -21.98
CA LYS A 523 8.60 -4.45 -23.37
C LYS A 523 7.59 -3.32 -23.47
N ILE A 524 7.80 -2.42 -24.43
CA ILE A 524 6.82 -1.45 -24.93
C ILE A 524 6.66 -1.69 -26.43
N SER A 525 5.42 -1.81 -26.91
CA SER A 525 5.12 -2.23 -28.29
C SER A 525 4.55 -1.11 -29.16
N GLU A 526 3.93 -0.10 -28.55
CA GLU A 526 3.26 1.02 -29.23
C GLU A 526 3.56 2.32 -28.49
N LEU A 527 3.37 3.48 -29.13
CA LEU A 527 3.45 4.76 -28.43
C LEU A 527 2.31 4.89 -27.42
N GLY A 528 2.63 5.44 -26.25
CA GLY A 528 1.67 5.70 -25.18
C GLY A 528 0.65 6.80 -25.53
N HIS A 529 -0.06 7.26 -24.50
CA HIS A 529 -1.00 8.36 -24.63
C HIS A 529 -0.24 9.68 -24.79
N PRO A 530 -0.64 10.58 -25.71
CA PRO A 530 -0.04 11.90 -25.84
C PRO A 530 -0.45 12.83 -24.70
N ASN A 531 -1.56 12.53 -24.03
CA ASN A 531 -2.14 13.32 -22.95
C ASN A 531 -1.74 12.74 -21.58
N ASP A 532 -1.35 13.60 -20.64
CA ASP A 532 -1.09 13.23 -19.25
C ASP A 532 -2.41 12.83 -18.57
N PRO A 533 -2.59 11.54 -18.19
CA PRO A 533 -3.84 11.07 -17.61
C PRO A 533 -4.07 11.63 -16.20
N THR A 534 -3.12 12.36 -15.63
CA THR A 534 -3.23 12.93 -14.28
C THR A 534 -3.39 14.44 -14.28
N ASN A 535 -3.26 15.10 -15.44
CA ASN A 535 -3.29 16.56 -15.56
C ASN A 535 -4.44 17.02 -16.47
N PRO A 536 -5.55 17.53 -15.89
CA PRO A 536 -6.70 17.99 -16.68
C PRO A 536 -6.44 19.29 -17.45
N THR A 537 -5.31 19.97 -17.19
CA THR A 537 -4.90 21.16 -17.95
C THR A 537 -3.98 20.83 -19.14
N ASP A 538 -3.60 19.57 -19.30
CA ASP A 538 -2.79 19.13 -20.42
C ASP A 538 -3.55 19.35 -21.74
N PRO A 539 -2.89 19.88 -22.79
CA PRO A 539 -3.51 20.05 -24.09
C PRO A 539 -4.12 18.74 -24.56
N GLN A 540 -5.40 18.76 -24.91
CA GLN A 540 -6.13 17.58 -25.35
C GLN A 540 -5.77 17.25 -26.80
N GLU A 541 -4.68 16.53 -26.96
CA GLU A 541 -4.18 16.02 -28.23
C GLU A 541 -5.05 14.86 -28.73
N PRO A 542 -5.23 14.73 -30.06
CA PRO A 542 -5.83 13.54 -30.67
C PRO A 542 -5.20 12.25 -30.12
N ASP A 543 -6.05 11.39 -29.57
CA ASP A 543 -5.69 10.06 -29.05
C ASP A 543 -6.76 9.06 -29.50
N PRO A 544 -6.41 7.95 -30.17
CA PRO A 544 -7.38 6.97 -30.65
C PRO A 544 -7.90 6.02 -29.58
N ASP A 545 -7.28 6.06 -28.41
CA ASP A 545 -7.53 5.20 -27.27
C ASP A 545 -7.50 6.02 -25.97
N PRO A 546 -8.32 7.09 -25.86
CA PRO A 546 -8.35 7.92 -24.67
C PRO A 546 -8.82 7.10 -23.47
N VAL A 547 -8.15 7.26 -22.34
CA VAL A 547 -8.50 6.56 -21.10
C VAL A 547 -9.70 7.27 -20.46
N SER A 548 -10.75 6.52 -20.16
CA SER A 548 -11.97 7.07 -19.54
C SER A 548 -12.28 6.41 -18.20
N PRO A 549 -12.75 7.16 -17.17
CA PRO A 549 -13.01 6.60 -15.85
C PRO A 549 -13.96 5.38 -15.81
N PRO A 550 -15.04 5.30 -16.60
CA PRO A 550 -15.97 4.16 -16.53
C PRO A 550 -15.53 2.94 -17.35
N GLU A 551 -14.41 3.01 -18.07
CA GLU A 551 -13.88 1.87 -18.80
C GLU A 551 -13.30 0.82 -17.84
N PRO A 552 -13.44 -0.49 -18.16
CA PRO A 552 -12.85 -1.55 -17.35
C PRO A 552 -11.32 -1.51 -17.39
N ASP A 553 -10.70 -1.92 -16.28
CA ASP A 553 -9.23 -1.95 -16.13
C ASP A 553 -8.58 -2.99 -17.07
N GLU A 554 -9.27 -4.11 -17.32
CA GLU A 554 -8.82 -5.14 -18.27
C GLU A 554 -9.30 -4.81 -19.68
N GLN A 555 -8.34 -4.66 -20.61
CA GLN A 555 -8.62 -4.37 -22.01
C GLN A 555 -7.80 -5.27 -22.94
N ASN A 556 -8.35 -5.56 -24.13
CA ASN A 556 -7.67 -6.39 -25.14
C ASN A 556 -6.44 -5.72 -25.78
N LYS A 557 -6.13 -4.47 -25.43
CA LYS A 557 -5.02 -3.70 -25.98
C LYS A 557 -3.91 -3.58 -24.94
N ALA A 558 -2.70 -4.03 -25.28
CA ALA A 558 -1.52 -3.94 -24.42
C ALA A 558 -0.45 -3.05 -25.07
N TYR A 559 -0.14 -1.92 -24.44
CA TYR A 559 0.97 -1.03 -24.83
C TYR A 559 2.31 -1.54 -24.33
N MET A 560 2.30 -2.17 -23.16
CA MET A 560 3.46 -2.63 -22.43
C MET A 560 3.22 -4.01 -21.84
N GLU A 561 4.30 -4.78 -21.75
CA GLU A 561 4.36 -6.04 -21.00
C GLU A 561 5.03 -5.72 -19.65
N VAL A 562 4.32 -5.99 -18.56
CA VAL A 562 4.78 -5.70 -17.19
C VAL A 562 4.88 -7.02 -16.44
N ASP A 563 6.07 -7.32 -15.94
CA ASP A 563 6.31 -8.39 -14.99
C ASP A 563 5.95 -7.88 -13.60
N VAL A 564 5.00 -8.55 -12.96
CA VAL A 564 4.43 -8.17 -11.67
C VAL A 564 4.70 -9.27 -10.66
N GLN A 565 5.26 -8.90 -9.51
CA GLN A 565 5.34 -9.78 -8.34
C GLN A 565 4.69 -9.09 -7.16
N ILE A 566 3.83 -9.82 -6.48
CA ILE A 566 3.14 -9.33 -5.29
C ILE A 566 3.68 -10.14 -4.14
N LEU A 567 4.29 -9.48 -3.17
CA LEU A 567 4.95 -10.13 -2.04
C LEU A 567 4.25 -9.74 -0.74
N ASP A 568 4.17 -10.69 0.19
CA ASP A 568 3.88 -10.33 1.57
C ASP A 568 5.05 -9.50 2.13
N TRP A 569 4.73 -8.36 2.73
CA TRP A 569 5.73 -7.47 3.32
C TRP A 569 6.08 -7.91 4.75
N THR A 570 7.21 -8.59 4.89
CA THR A 570 7.62 -9.25 6.13
C THR A 570 8.73 -8.50 6.87
N VAL A 571 9.15 -9.04 8.01
CA VAL A 571 10.27 -8.59 8.82
C VAL A 571 11.28 -9.73 8.90
N ARG A 572 12.55 -9.40 8.71
CA ARG A 572 13.65 -10.37 8.76
C ARG A 572 13.72 -11.09 10.11
N VAL A 573 13.63 -12.42 10.09
CA VAL A 573 13.94 -13.26 11.25
C VAL A 573 15.38 -13.77 11.13
N ASN A 574 16.31 -13.12 11.84
CA ASN A 574 17.66 -13.69 11.99
C ASN A 574 17.65 -14.70 13.14
N ASP A 575 17.52 -15.99 12.79
CA ASP A 575 17.71 -17.12 13.69
C ASP A 575 19.10 -17.07 14.34
N ILE A 576 19.14 -17.25 15.66
CA ILE A 576 20.37 -17.63 16.36
C ILE A 576 20.05 -18.98 17.00
N GLU A 577 20.70 -20.04 16.51
CA GLU A 577 20.76 -21.31 17.23
C GLU A 577 21.48 -21.07 18.57
N PHE A 578 20.83 -21.42 19.68
CA PHE A 578 21.39 -21.38 21.03
C PHE A 578 22.26 -22.61 21.31
#